data_AF-A0A3A9K1K3-F1
#
_entry.id   AF-A0A3A9K1K3-F1
#
_cell.length_a   1.000
_cell.length_b   1.000
_cell.length_c   1.000
_cell.angle_alpha   90.00
_cell.angle_beta   90.00
_cell.angle_gamma   90.00
#
_symmetry.space_group_name_H-M   'P 1'
#
loop_
_entity.id
_entity.type
_entity.pdbx_description
1 polymer ?
#
loop_
_entity_poly.entity_id
_entity_poly.type
_entity_poly.pdbx_seq_one_letter_code
_entity_poly.pdbx_strand_id
1 'polypeptide(L)' 'MPGFEVPIYLIRIPMLSEVRDAVRLADGSLNSEVDVVKALSQEAEVLGKTHKVILMVDVGDLREGGLLQVFIQVRSSR' A
#
# COMPACT_ATOMS: atom_id res chain seq x y z
N MET A 1 -1.16 5.14 -15.10
CA MET A 1 -1.72 6.51 -15.16
C MET A 1 -1.21 7.17 -16.44
N PRO A 2 -2.03 7.87 -17.25
CA PRO A 2 -1.53 8.48 -18.48
C PRO A 2 -0.43 9.51 -18.14
N GLY A 3 0.77 9.35 -18.70
CA GLY A 3 1.89 10.29 -18.54
C GLY A 3 3.12 9.77 -17.78
N PHE A 4 3.01 8.65 -17.06
CA PHE A 4 4.15 8.02 -16.39
C PHE A 4 4.10 6.50 -16.55
N GLU A 5 5.18 5.92 -17.07
CA GLU A 5 5.35 4.46 -17.23
C GLU A 5 6.14 3.83 -16.06
N VAL A 6 6.17 4.51 -14.91
CA VAL A 6 6.85 4.03 -13.71
C VAL A 6 5.82 3.76 -12.60
N PRO A 7 6.07 2.77 -11.71
CA PRO A 7 5.20 2.52 -10.57
C PRO A 7 5.13 3.74 -9.63
N ILE A 8 3.93 4.09 -9.18
CA ILE A 8 3.67 5.19 -8.26
C ILE A 8 3.31 4.61 -6.89
N TYR A 9 4.02 5.06 -5.85
CA TYR A 9 3.77 4.65 -4.47
C TYR A 9 3.42 5.83 -3.58
N LEU A 10 2.43 5.64 -2.70
CA LEU A 10 2.18 6.57 -1.60
C LEU A 10 3.17 6.29 -0.48
N ILE A 11 3.93 7.32 -0.09
CA ILE A 11 4.87 7.28 1.05
C ILE A 11 4.19 7.46 2.41
N ARG A 12 2.88 7.19 2.48
CA ARG A 12 2.04 7.34 3.68
C ARG A 12 0.94 6.29 3.69
N ILE A 13 0.37 6.10 4.88
CA ILE A 13 -0.88 5.36 5.07
C ILE A 13 -2.03 6.22 4.49
N PRO A 14 -2.84 5.70 3.55
CA PRO A 14 -4.05 6.37 3.10
C PRO A 14 -5.11 6.35 4.20
N MET A 15 -5.92 7.40 4.31
CA MET A 15 -7.11 7.36 5.17
C MET A 15 -8.14 6.38 4.58
N LEU A 16 -9.02 5.82 5.41
CA LEU A 16 -10.07 4.91 4.95
C LEU A 16 -10.96 5.55 3.86
N SER A 17 -11.22 6.85 3.96
CA SER A 17 -11.97 7.62 2.95
C SER A 17 -11.23 7.76 1.61
N GLU A 18 -9.91 7.58 1.60
CA GLU A 18 -9.06 7.71 0.41
C GLU A 18 -8.72 6.37 -0.24
N VAL A 19 -9.10 5.24 0.37
CA VAL A 19 -8.72 3.88 -0.07
C VAL A 19 -9.03 3.66 -1.56
N ARG A 20 -10.21 4.08 -2.01
CA ARG A 20 -10.60 3.97 -3.42
C ARG A 20 -9.70 4.73 -4.37
N ASP A 21 -9.36 5.96 -4.02
CA ASP A 21 -8.47 6.76 -4.84
C ASP A 21 -7.03 6.26 -4.76
N ALA A 22 -6.58 5.77 -3.60
CA ALA A 22 -5.26 5.15 -3.45
C ALA A 22 -5.09 3.95 -4.39
N VAL A 23 -6.06 3.03 -4.43
CA VAL A 23 -6.05 1.86 -5.33
C VAL A 23 -6.20 2.28 -6.79
N ARG A 24 -6.98 3.33 -7.07
CA ARG A 24 -7.22 3.80 -8.43
C ARG A 24 -5.99 4.49 -9.03
N LEU A 25 -5.25 5.25 -8.23
CA LEU A 25 -4.21 6.18 -8.70
C LEU A 25 -2.78 5.68 -8.46
N ALA A 26 -2.53 4.89 -7.43
CA ALA A 26 -1.21 4.38 -7.07
C ALA A 26 -1.10 2.86 -7.27
N ASP A 27 0.12 2.39 -7.49
CA ASP A 27 0.45 0.97 -7.57
C ASP A 27 0.69 0.36 -6.17
N GLY A 28 0.91 1.20 -5.16
CA GLY A 28 1.03 0.77 -3.77
C GLY A 28 1.10 1.88 -2.74
N SER A 29 1.13 1.51 -1.46
CA SER A 29 1.26 2.43 -0.33
C SER A 29 2.04 1.84 0.85
N LEU A 30 2.69 2.73 1.61
CA LEU A 30 3.26 2.44 2.92
C LEU A 30 2.12 2.25 3.94
N ASN A 31 2.14 1.15 4.71
CA ASN A 31 1.12 0.90 5.75
C ASN A 31 1.77 0.33 7.01
N SER A 32 1.26 0.69 8.19
CA SER A 32 1.49 0.00 9.46
C SER A 32 0.19 -0.44 10.15
N GLU A 33 -0.97 -0.10 9.56
CA GLU A 33 -2.29 -0.36 10.12
C GLU A 33 -3.02 -1.48 9.37
N VAL A 34 -3.40 -2.54 10.10
CA VAL A 34 -4.03 -3.73 9.52
C VAL A 34 -5.40 -3.44 8.91
N ASP A 35 -6.18 -2.53 9.49
CA ASP A 35 -7.53 -2.22 9.03
C ASP A 35 -7.51 -1.46 7.69
N VAL A 36 -6.52 -0.58 7.50
CA VAL A 36 -6.29 0.08 6.21
C VAL A 36 -5.87 -0.93 5.15
N VAL A 37 -4.99 -1.89 5.49
CA VAL A 37 -4.56 -2.96 4.56
C VAL A 37 -5.75 -3.83 4.13
N LYS A 38 -6.66 -4.18 5.05
CA LYS A 38 -7.88 -4.92 4.71
C LYS A 38 -8.80 -4.12 3.78
N ALA A 39 -8.98 -2.81 4.05
CA ALA A 39 -9.78 -1.95 3.20
C ALA A 39 -9.18 -1.82 1.79
N LEU A 40 -7.85 -1.64 1.69
CA LEU A 40 -7.13 -1.66 0.42
C LEU A 40 -7.31 -2.99 -0.33
N SER A 41 -7.28 -4.12 0.37
CA SER A 41 -7.55 -5.45 -0.21
C SER A 41 -8.92 -5.51 -0.88
N GLN A 42 -9.96 -5.09 -0.16
CA GLN A 42 -11.34 -5.20 -0.61
C GLN A 42 -11.57 -4.30 -1.81
N GLU A 43 -11.07 -3.07 -1.77
CA GLU A 43 -11.25 -2.12 -2.86
C GLU A 43 -10.41 -2.49 -4.09
N ALA A 44 -9.21 -3.06 -3.90
CA ALA A 44 -8.42 -3.62 -5.00
C ALA A 44 -9.17 -4.76 -5.73
N GLU A 45 -9.89 -5.61 -4.99
CA GLU A 45 -10.77 -6.62 -5.59
C GLU A 45 -11.92 -5.98 -6.38
N VAL A 46 -12.63 -5.02 -5.79
CA VAL A 46 -13.73 -4.29 -6.45
C VAL A 46 -13.29 -3.63 -7.75
N LEU A 47 -12.09 -3.06 -7.78
CA LEU A 47 -11.54 -2.38 -8.96
C LEU A 47 -10.78 -3.31 -9.91
N GLY A 48 -10.64 -4.61 -9.59
CA GLY A 48 -9.89 -5.57 -10.39
C GLY A 48 -8.40 -5.23 -10.50
N LYS A 49 -7.84 -4.57 -9.48
CA LYS A 49 -6.44 -4.11 -9.43
C LYS A 49 -5.64 -4.89 -8.40
N THR A 50 -4.32 -4.82 -8.53
CA THR A 50 -3.40 -5.23 -7.46
C THR A 50 -2.79 -3.98 -6.84
N HIS A 51 -3.00 -3.78 -5.54
CA HIS A 51 -2.37 -2.70 -4.79
C HIS A 51 -1.28 -3.28 -3.89
N LYS A 52 -0.04 -2.81 -4.05
CA LYS A 52 1.10 -3.28 -3.26
C LYS A 52 1.10 -2.60 -1.89
N VAL A 53 1.31 -3.39 -0.85
CA VAL A 53 1.49 -2.86 0.51
C VAL A 53 2.95 -3.00 0.89
N ILE A 54 3.56 -1.88 1.25
CA ILE A 54 4.89 -1.85 1.88
C ILE A 54 4.64 -1.72 3.38
N LEU A 55 4.93 -2.78 4.13
CA LEU A 55 4.76 -2.78 5.58
C LEU A 55 5.87 -1.96 6.23
N MET A 56 5.51 -0.94 7.00
CA MET A 56 6.44 -0.24 7.88
C MET A 56 6.61 -1.06 9.16
N VAL A 57 7.82 -1.50 9.43
CA VAL A 57 8.21 -2.11 10.70
C VAL A 57 9.01 -1.07 11.47
N ASP A 58 8.56 -0.73 12.67
CA ASP A 58 9.35 0.09 13.59
C ASP A 58 10.49 -0.77 14.13
N VAL A 59 11.72 -0.32 13.93
CA VAL A 59 12.94 -1.03 14.36
C VAL A 59 13.56 -0.36 15.61
N GLY A 60 12.90 0.61 16.22
CA GLY A 60 13.39 1.34 17.41
C GLY A 60 14.35 2.49 17.08
N ASP A 61 15.11 2.99 18.08
CA ASP A 61 16.08 4.11 17.96
C ASP A 61 17.33 3.69 17.16
N LEU A 62 17.13 3.39 15.89
CA LEU A 62 18.19 3.14 14.94
C LEU A 62 18.46 4.43 14.18
N ARG A 63 19.40 5.20 14.73
CA ARG A 63 20.19 6.22 13.99
C ARG A 63 20.98 5.62 12.82
N GLU A 64 20.84 4.32 12.57
CA GLU A 64 21.34 3.58 11.43
C GLU A 64 20.14 2.98 10.68
N GLY A 65 19.65 3.70 9.67
CA GLY A 65 18.41 3.38 8.97
C GLY A 65 18.37 1.98 8.39
N GLY A 66 17.45 1.16 8.89
CA GLY A 66 17.05 -0.10 8.28
C GLY A 66 15.57 -0.06 7.91
N LEU A 67 15.25 0.40 6.70
CA LEU A 67 13.89 0.31 6.17
C LEU A 67 13.64 -1.15 5.75
N LEU A 68 13.11 -1.96 6.67
CA LEU A 68 12.62 -3.30 6.38
C LEU A 68 11.32 -3.17 5.58
N GLN A 69 11.44 -3.20 4.25
CA GLN A 69 10.30 -3.22 3.34
C GLN A 69 9.86 -4.67 3.12
N VAL A 70 8.77 -5.07 3.76
CA VAL A 70 8.06 -6.29 3.38
C VAL A 70 7.02 -5.89 2.33
N PHE A 71 7.23 -6.32 1.09
CA PHE A 71 6.24 -6.18 0.03
C PHE A 71 5.22 -7.31 0.18
N ILE A 72 4.02 -6.96 0.61
CA ILE A 72 2.88 -7.87 0.63
C ILE A 72 2.04 -7.54 -0.59
N GLN A 73 1.91 -8.52 -1.49
CA GLN A 73 0.93 -8.43 -2.56
C GLN A 73 -0.40 -8.92 -2.01
N VAL A 74 -1.35 -7.99 -1.91
CA VAL A 74 -2.68 -8.33 -1.45
C VAL A 74 -3.45 -8.91 -2.63
N ARG A 75 -3.71 -10.22 -2.58
CA ARG A 75 -4.61 -10.95 -3.49
C ARG A 75 -5.64 -11.69 -2.65
N SER A 76 -6.92 -11.54 -3.00
CA SER A 76 -8.00 -12.37 -2.46
C SER A 76 -7.82 -13.80 -2.99
N SER A 77 -7.81 -14.78 -2.08
CA SER A 77 -7.71 -16.20 -2.42
C SER A 77 -9.05 -16.69 -2.95
N ARG A 78 -9.14 -16.86 -4.27
CA ARG A 78 -10.00 -17.89 -4.87
C ARG A 78 -9.12 -18.95 -5.48
#